data_AF-A0A5D2MGC8-F1
#
_entry.id   AF-A0A5D2MGC8-F1
#
_cell.length_a   1.000
_cell.length_b   1.000
_cell.length_c   1.000
_cell.angle_alpha   90.00
_cell.angle_beta   90.00
_cell.angle_gamma   90.00
#
_symmetry.space_group_name_H-M   'P 1'
#
loop_
_entity.id
_entity.type
_entity.pdbx_description
1 polymer ?
#
loop_
_entity_poly.entity_id
_entity_poly.type
_entity_poly.pdbx_seq_one_letter_code
_entity_poly.pdbx_strand_id
1 'polypeptide(L)'
;MKAGLLGMLNSPPCATSVPLRHVRARVTCSSSSGHISFIKDVAATQPPENLQHLLKMLQTRGETLVSPGSRHGLIPLAIPLSENMSGSMTALLRWPTAPPGMEMPVVEVRKHGVWLLANNVDQYIHRILVEEDADESHGSNGELFHASSEAGKKLYTRGDFAESKISNLDGYLLKKVGLFPDLLERKVMRHFEEGDQVSALVTGEFYTKKDLFPGFGRPFVFNAEVLLKAHIRGKRFCKGGFEITMVDFRLHISGCCQYCTVGG
;
A
#
# COMPACT_ATOMS: atom_id res chain seq x y z
N MET A 1 73.85 47.65 16.62
CA MET A 1 73.12 47.56 15.35
C MET A 1 72.52 46.17 15.22
N LYS A 2 71.20 46.15 14.95
CA LYS A 2 70.32 45.06 14.47
C LYS A 2 70.20 43.73 15.26
N ALA A 3 68.94 43.52 15.64
CA ALA A 3 68.29 42.38 16.26
C ALA A 3 68.00 41.21 15.29
N GLY A 4 67.58 40.07 15.86
CA GLY A 4 66.89 38.95 15.20
C GLY A 4 67.02 37.67 16.04
N LEU A 5 66.16 37.36 17.02
CA LEU A 5 64.73 37.00 17.07
C LEU A 5 64.52 35.47 17.14
N LEU A 6 63.74 35.10 18.16
CA LEU A 6 63.22 33.81 18.61
C LEU A 6 62.82 32.79 17.52
N GLY A 7 62.94 31.52 17.89
CA GLY A 7 62.46 30.38 17.11
C GLY A 7 60.96 30.13 17.19
N MET A 8 60.50 29.21 16.35
CA MET A 8 59.21 28.50 16.46
C MET A 8 59.32 27.13 15.79
N LEU A 9 59.00 26.06 16.54
CA LEU A 9 58.64 24.76 15.98
C LEU A 9 57.20 24.84 15.46
N ASN A 10 57.00 24.66 14.16
CA ASN A 10 55.67 24.51 13.57
C ASN A 10 55.21 23.06 13.74
N SER A 11 54.24 22.84 14.62
CA SER A 11 53.40 21.63 14.63
C SER A 11 52.22 21.85 13.68
N PRO A 12 51.77 20.84 12.92
CA PRO A 12 50.60 20.98 12.05
C PRO A 12 49.30 21.02 12.87
N PRO A 13 48.27 21.76 12.42
CA PRO A 13 46.99 21.79 13.11
C PRO A 13 46.28 20.45 12.95
N CYS A 14 46.01 19.80 14.09
CA CYS A 14 45.12 18.66 14.21
C CYS A 14 43.72 19.10 13.75
N ALA A 15 43.23 18.51 12.65
CA ALA A 15 41.88 18.72 12.19
C ALA A 15 40.90 18.12 13.20
N THR A 16 40.22 18.96 13.96
CA THR A 16 39.12 18.56 14.82
C THR A 16 37.97 18.11 13.94
N SER A 17 37.88 16.80 13.69
CA SER A 17 36.68 16.20 13.11
C SER A 17 35.54 16.41 14.10
N VAL A 18 34.68 17.40 13.84
CA VAL A 18 33.40 17.53 14.52
C VAL A 18 32.62 16.27 14.20
N PRO A 19 32.28 15.41 15.18
CA PRO A 19 31.40 14.31 14.88
C PRO A 19 30.04 14.95 14.61
N LEU A 20 29.66 15.02 13.34
CA LEU A 20 28.26 15.10 12.97
C LEU A 20 27.61 13.86 13.54
N ARG A 21 27.14 13.95 14.79
CA ARG A 21 26.15 13.05 15.35
C ARG A 21 24.94 13.22 14.45
N HIS A 22 24.86 12.43 13.38
CA HIS A 22 23.59 12.00 12.86
C HIS A 22 22.93 11.23 14.00
N VAL A 23 22.18 11.98 14.82
CA VAL A 23 21.14 11.43 15.68
C VAL A 23 20.11 10.87 14.71
N ARG A 24 20.39 9.67 14.19
CA ARG A 24 19.37 8.85 13.56
C ARG A 24 18.48 8.46 14.72
N ALA A 25 17.45 9.28 14.99
CA ALA A 25 16.45 8.98 15.99
C ALA A 25 15.92 7.58 15.69
N ARG A 26 16.37 6.59 16.45
CA ARG A 26 15.74 5.27 16.47
C ARG A 26 14.44 5.51 17.20
N VAL A 27 13.40 5.81 16.43
CA VAL A 27 12.02 5.89 16.93
C VAL A 27 11.61 4.47 17.30
N THR A 28 11.99 4.00 18.49
CA THR A 28 11.51 2.74 19.07
C THR A 28 10.25 3.02 19.86
N CYS A 29 9.17 3.35 19.15
CA CYS A 29 7.84 3.37 19.74
C CYS A 29 6.87 2.68 18.78
N SER A 30 6.41 1.50 19.18
CA SER A 30 5.29 0.81 18.53
C SER A 30 3.94 1.45 18.89
N SER A 31 3.94 2.61 19.56
CA SER A 31 2.75 3.36 19.93
C SER A 31 2.19 4.15 18.73
N SER A 32 0.90 4.47 18.77
CA SER A 32 0.21 5.29 17.76
C SER A 32 0.85 6.67 17.58
N SER A 33 1.26 7.32 18.69
CA SER A 33 1.96 8.62 18.65
C SER A 33 3.28 8.56 17.89
N GLY A 34 4.00 7.44 17.98
CA GLY A 34 5.26 7.20 17.29
C GLY A 34 5.12 7.15 15.77
N HIS A 35 4.05 6.51 15.30
CA HIS A 35 3.73 6.44 13.88
C HIS A 35 3.36 7.83 13.34
N ILE A 36 2.54 8.59 14.06
CA ILE A 36 2.14 9.95 13.67
C ILE A 36 3.36 10.87 13.55
N SER A 37 4.24 10.89 14.57
CA SER A 37 5.46 11.71 14.53
C SER A 37 6.38 11.27 13.39
N PHE A 38 6.55 9.96 13.18
CA PHE A 38 7.41 9.47 12.10
C PHE A 38 6.91 9.89 10.72
N ILE A 39 5.59 9.82 10.49
CA ILE A 39 5.01 10.23 9.21
C ILE A 39 5.20 11.72 8.97
N LYS A 40 4.99 12.54 9.99
CA LYS A 40 5.15 13.99 9.91
C LYS A 40 6.61 14.40 9.71
N ASP A 41 7.50 13.86 10.53
CA ASP A 41 8.88 14.35 10.64
C ASP A 41 9.84 13.65 9.67
N VAL A 42 9.62 12.37 9.38
CA VAL A 42 10.51 11.56 8.51
C VAL A 42 9.92 11.38 7.13
N ALA A 43 8.64 11.04 7.03
CA ALA A 43 7.99 10.83 5.73
C ALA A 43 7.54 12.15 5.06
N ALA A 44 7.61 13.27 5.80
CA ALA A 44 7.28 14.62 5.36
C ALA A 44 5.91 14.70 4.67
N THR A 45 4.90 14.05 5.26
CA THR A 45 3.53 13.98 4.74
C THR A 45 2.51 14.10 5.87
N GLN A 46 1.25 14.29 5.52
CA GLN A 46 0.16 14.33 6.49
C GLN A 46 -0.19 12.92 6.97
N PRO A 47 -0.24 12.68 8.29
CA PRO A 47 -0.67 11.40 8.84
C PRO A 47 -2.17 11.18 8.60
N PRO A 48 -2.61 9.94 8.29
CA PRO A 48 -4.03 9.62 8.15
C PRO A 48 -4.78 9.82 9.47
N GLU A 49 -5.97 10.42 9.42
CA GLU A 49 -6.75 10.78 10.61
C GLU A 49 -7.01 9.59 11.52
N ASN A 50 -7.44 8.45 10.95
CA ASN A 50 -7.87 7.28 11.70
C ASN A 50 -6.75 6.24 11.92
N LEU A 51 -5.48 6.61 11.74
CA LEU A 51 -4.35 5.69 11.88
C LEU A 51 -4.29 5.03 13.26
N GLN A 52 -4.58 5.77 14.32
CA GLN A 52 -4.59 5.23 15.69
C GLN A 52 -5.64 4.13 15.87
N HIS A 53 -6.80 4.27 15.23
CA HIS A 53 -7.88 3.31 15.28
C HIS A 53 -7.49 2.05 14.50
N LEU A 54 -6.89 2.22 13.32
CA LEU A 54 -6.36 1.11 12.54
C LEU A 54 -5.32 0.29 13.33
N LEU A 55 -4.35 0.94 13.97
CA LEU A 55 -3.32 0.24 14.77
C LEU A 55 -3.95 -0.59 15.90
N LYS A 56 -4.96 -0.06 16.58
CA LYS A 56 -5.70 -0.78 17.63
C LYS A 56 -6.47 -1.98 17.05
N MET A 57 -7.07 -1.82 15.87
CA MET A 57 -7.77 -2.91 15.19
C MET A 57 -6.82 -4.03 14.77
N LEU A 58 -5.64 -3.69 14.23
CA LEU A 58 -4.61 -4.67 13.85
C LEU A 58 -4.12 -5.45 15.08
N GLN A 59 -3.91 -4.79 16.21
CA GLN A 59 -3.61 -5.47 17.50
C GLN A 59 -4.73 -6.41 17.93
N THR A 60 -5.98 -5.97 17.80
CA THR A 60 -7.16 -6.76 18.20
C THR A 60 -7.33 -8.00 17.32
N ARG A 61 -6.91 -7.92 16.04
CA ARG A 61 -6.81 -9.07 15.12
C ARG A 61 -5.68 -10.04 15.46
N GLY A 62 -4.86 -9.75 16.48
CA GLY A 62 -3.72 -10.57 16.88
C GLY A 62 -2.42 -10.28 16.12
N GLU A 63 -2.36 -9.19 15.36
CA GLU A 63 -1.12 -8.76 14.69
C GLU A 63 -0.19 -8.04 15.68
N THR A 64 1.12 -8.21 15.49
CA THR A 64 2.13 -7.58 16.35
C THR A 64 2.49 -6.20 15.80
N LEU A 65 2.41 -5.13 16.62
CA LEU A 65 2.79 -3.80 16.15
C LEU A 65 4.29 -3.67 15.95
N VAL A 66 4.67 -3.10 14.81
CA VAL A 66 6.05 -2.87 14.40
C VAL A 66 6.34 -1.39 14.52
N SER A 67 7.57 -1.04 14.93
CA SER A 67 7.99 0.37 14.92
C SER A 67 8.08 0.90 13.49
N PRO A 68 7.63 2.13 13.21
CA PRO A 68 7.73 2.74 11.87
C PRO A 68 9.20 2.90 11.41
N GLY A 69 10.16 2.88 12.35
CA GLY A 69 11.59 2.93 12.06
C GLY A 69 12.20 1.58 11.66
N SER A 70 11.52 0.46 11.95
CA SER A 70 11.98 -0.91 11.67
C SER A 70 11.79 -1.29 10.19
N ARG A 71 12.48 -0.58 9.30
CA ARG A 71 12.37 -0.75 7.83
C ARG A 71 13.42 -1.70 7.24
N HIS A 72 14.06 -2.53 8.05
CA HIS A 72 15.08 -3.45 7.54
C HIS A 72 14.43 -4.51 6.65
N GLY A 73 14.94 -4.69 5.43
CA GLY A 73 14.36 -5.63 4.45
C GLY A 73 13.05 -5.17 3.81
N LEU A 74 12.56 -3.96 4.11
CA LEU A 74 11.36 -3.40 3.50
C LEU A 74 11.71 -2.44 2.37
N ILE A 75 10.73 -2.21 1.49
CA ILE A 75 10.82 -1.17 0.46
C ILE A 75 10.95 0.19 1.17
N PRO A 76 11.88 1.07 0.75
CA PRO A 76 12.23 2.29 1.51
C PRO A 76 11.06 3.21 1.87
N LEU A 77 10.01 3.18 1.07
CA LEU A 77 8.82 4.03 1.17
C LEU A 77 7.68 3.40 1.98
N ALA A 78 7.83 2.13 2.37
CA ALA A 78 6.88 1.47 3.25
C ALA A 78 7.18 1.87 4.71
N ILE A 79 6.12 2.27 5.41
CA ILE A 79 6.12 2.58 6.83
C ILE A 79 5.37 1.42 7.51
N PRO A 80 6.07 0.49 8.17
CA PRO A 80 5.43 -0.69 8.76
C PRO A 80 4.48 -0.27 9.88
N LEU A 81 3.36 -1.00 10.00
CA LEU A 81 2.36 -0.85 11.06
C LEU A 81 2.34 -2.09 11.95
N SER A 82 2.19 -3.27 11.33
CA SER A 82 2.06 -4.54 12.03
C SER A 82 2.60 -5.70 11.20
N GLU A 83 2.90 -6.80 11.87
CA GLU A 83 3.28 -8.07 11.28
C GLU A 83 2.21 -9.12 11.58
N ASN A 84 1.79 -9.84 10.54
CA ASN A 84 0.81 -10.91 10.65
C ASN A 84 1.48 -12.25 10.99
N MET A 85 0.68 -13.27 11.31
CA MET A 85 1.20 -14.61 11.64
C MET A 85 1.95 -15.29 10.49
N SER A 86 1.72 -14.87 9.24
CA SER A 86 2.43 -15.41 8.07
C SER A 86 3.80 -14.76 7.83
N GLY A 87 4.17 -13.76 8.63
CA GLY A 87 5.39 -12.97 8.46
C GLY A 87 5.30 -11.91 7.35
N SER A 88 4.09 -11.63 6.85
CA SER A 88 3.85 -10.49 5.96
C SER A 88 3.53 -9.25 6.79
N MET A 89 3.94 -8.09 6.31
CA MET A 89 3.81 -6.83 7.04
C MET A 89 2.73 -5.94 6.45
N THR A 90 1.81 -5.47 7.30
CA THR A 90 0.89 -4.40 6.95
C THR A 90 1.62 -3.06 7.10
N ALA A 91 1.59 -2.22 6.08
CA ALA A 91 2.33 -0.96 6.03
C ALA A 91 1.52 0.15 5.34
N LEU A 92 1.88 1.40 5.61
CA LEU A 92 1.50 2.54 4.77
C LEU A 92 2.55 2.75 3.69
N LEU A 93 2.12 3.02 2.46
CA LEU A 93 3.05 3.35 1.38
C LEU A 93 3.10 4.85 1.14
N ARG A 94 4.27 5.45 1.34
CA ARG A 94 4.50 6.86 1.03
C ARG A 94 4.86 7.04 -0.44
N TRP A 95 4.00 7.72 -1.20
CA TRP A 95 4.29 8.05 -2.59
C TRP A 95 5.39 9.11 -2.72
N PRO A 96 6.43 8.90 -3.56
CA PRO A 96 7.48 9.90 -3.78
C PRO A 96 6.99 11.16 -4.45
N THR A 97 6.07 10.99 -5.41
CA THR A 97 5.51 12.02 -6.28
C THR A 97 3.99 12.00 -6.19
N ALA A 98 3.46 11.97 -4.96
CA ALA A 98 2.02 11.99 -4.74
C ALA A 98 1.42 13.31 -5.30
N PRO A 99 0.42 13.26 -6.19
CA PRO A 99 -0.37 14.44 -6.51
C PRO A 99 -1.03 15.01 -5.25
N PRO A 100 -1.30 16.32 -5.20
CA PRO A 100 -2.10 16.90 -4.12
C PRO A 100 -3.43 16.17 -3.97
N GLY A 101 -3.79 15.81 -2.73
CA GLY A 101 -5.02 15.07 -2.43
C GLY A 101 -4.93 13.54 -2.56
N MET A 102 -3.79 12.98 -2.95
CA MET A 102 -3.59 11.53 -2.90
C MET A 102 -3.24 11.08 -1.48
N GLU A 103 -4.11 10.26 -0.89
CA GLU A 103 -3.88 9.67 0.43
C GLU A 103 -2.86 8.51 0.38
N MET A 104 -2.31 8.16 1.54
CA MET A 104 -1.39 7.03 1.67
C MET A 104 -2.17 5.71 1.67
N PRO A 105 -1.93 4.81 0.70
CA PRO A 105 -2.59 3.53 0.67
C PRO A 105 -2.05 2.59 1.74
N VAL A 106 -2.92 1.68 2.17
CA VAL A 106 -2.57 0.56 3.03
C VAL A 106 -2.15 -0.61 2.14
N VAL A 107 -0.99 -1.18 2.43
CA VAL A 107 -0.39 -2.24 1.64
C VAL A 107 0.06 -3.39 2.52
N GLU A 108 0.11 -4.58 1.94
CA GLU A 108 0.79 -5.74 2.50
C GLU A 108 2.14 -5.92 1.80
N VAL A 109 3.22 -5.86 2.58
CA VAL A 109 4.58 -6.12 2.13
C VAL A 109 4.88 -7.59 2.40
N ARG A 110 5.08 -8.34 1.32
CA ARG A 110 5.46 -9.75 1.34
C ARG A 110 6.93 -9.89 0.96
N LYS A 111 7.49 -11.11 1.09
CA LYS A 111 8.86 -11.43 0.66
C LYS A 111 9.15 -11.02 -0.79
N HIS A 112 8.14 -11.11 -1.67
CA HIS A 112 8.29 -10.88 -3.11
C HIS A 112 7.27 -9.87 -3.68
N GLY A 113 7.10 -8.73 -3.00
CA GLY A 113 6.37 -7.60 -3.58
C GLY A 113 5.43 -6.91 -2.59
N VAL A 114 4.58 -6.05 -3.14
CA VAL A 114 3.64 -5.22 -2.38
C VAL A 114 2.25 -5.41 -2.95
N TRP A 115 1.31 -5.76 -2.09
CA TRP A 115 -0.10 -5.90 -2.43
C TRP A 115 -0.87 -4.72 -1.88
N LEU A 116 -1.64 -4.06 -2.74
CA LEU A 116 -2.50 -2.98 -2.33
C LEU A 116 -3.74 -3.55 -1.63
N LEU A 117 -3.91 -3.21 -0.35
CA LEU A 117 -5.06 -3.63 0.45
C LEU A 117 -6.20 -2.62 0.37
N ALA A 118 -5.90 -1.32 0.38
CA ALA A 118 -6.87 -0.23 0.24
C ALA A 118 -6.19 1.07 -0.19
N ASN A 119 -6.95 1.97 -0.84
CA ASN A 119 -6.42 3.27 -1.27
C ASN A 119 -6.16 4.23 -0.11
N ASN A 120 -6.83 4.02 1.03
CA ASN A 120 -6.64 4.79 2.25
C ASN A 120 -6.99 3.98 3.50
N VAL A 121 -6.68 4.55 4.66
CA VAL A 121 -6.90 3.94 5.98
C VAL A 121 -8.39 3.75 6.27
N ASP A 122 -9.23 4.72 5.93
CA ASP A 122 -10.66 4.69 6.22
C ASP A 122 -11.38 3.58 5.46
N GLN A 123 -11.04 3.42 4.17
CA GLN A 123 -11.52 2.36 3.31
C GLN A 123 -11.07 0.99 3.83
N TYR A 124 -9.86 0.88 4.36
CA TYR A 124 -9.39 -0.35 4.98
C TYR A 124 -10.15 -0.67 6.28
N ILE A 125 -10.31 0.30 7.18
CA ILE A 125 -11.11 0.14 8.42
C ILE A 125 -12.53 -0.29 8.07
N HIS A 126 -13.18 0.37 7.12
CA HIS A 126 -14.54 0.06 6.70
C HIS A 126 -14.63 -1.37 6.15
N ARG A 127 -13.69 -1.79 5.29
CA ARG A 127 -13.62 -3.18 4.82
C ARG A 127 -13.53 -4.18 5.96
N ILE A 128 -12.64 -3.95 6.92
CA ILE A 128 -12.45 -4.81 8.09
C ILE A 128 -13.78 -4.97 8.85
N LEU A 129 -14.50 -3.88 9.09
CA LEU A 129 -15.75 -3.90 9.86
C LEU A 129 -16.87 -4.63 9.12
N VAL A 130 -16.94 -4.50 7.79
CA VAL A 130 -17.95 -5.22 6.98
C VAL A 130 -17.64 -6.71 6.93
N GLU A 131 -16.37 -7.09 6.74
CA GLU A 131 -15.94 -8.50 6.76
C GLU A 131 -16.27 -9.13 8.12
N GLU A 132 -15.99 -8.42 9.22
CA GLU A 132 -16.31 -8.84 10.59
C GLU A 132 -17.82 -9.01 10.83
N ASP A 133 -18.64 -8.11 10.29
CA ASP A 133 -20.10 -8.18 10.43
C ASP A 133 -20.70 -9.34 9.64
N ALA A 134 -20.09 -9.69 8.50
CA ALA A 134 -20.51 -10.82 7.68
C ALA A 134 -20.07 -12.17 8.26
N ASP A 135 -18.92 -12.22 8.97
CA ASP A 135 -18.42 -13.41 9.65
C ASP A 135 -19.08 -13.60 11.04
N GLU A 136 -20.38 -13.90 11.04
CA GLU A 136 -21.13 -14.22 12.28
C GLU A 136 -20.61 -15.49 12.99
N SER A 137 -19.80 -16.30 12.32
CA SER A 137 -19.39 -17.64 12.77
C SER A 137 -18.27 -17.66 13.82
N HIS A 138 -17.49 -16.58 13.97
CA HIS A 138 -16.26 -16.58 14.78
C HIS A 138 -16.43 -16.12 16.23
N GLY A 139 -17.65 -15.86 16.71
CA GLY A 139 -17.88 -15.51 18.12
C GLY A 139 -17.12 -14.26 18.57
N SER A 140 -16.71 -13.42 17.63
CA SER A 140 -16.06 -12.15 17.95
C SER A 140 -17.03 -11.31 18.75
N ASN A 141 -16.62 -10.94 19.96
CA ASN A 141 -17.43 -10.17 20.91
C ASN A 141 -17.64 -8.71 20.47
N GLY A 142 -17.53 -8.41 19.17
CA GLY A 142 -17.52 -7.05 18.65
C GLY A 142 -16.23 -6.30 19.01
N GLU A 143 -15.14 -7.01 19.30
CA GLU A 143 -13.89 -6.39 19.76
C GLU A 143 -13.33 -5.43 18.71
N LEU A 144 -13.44 -5.76 17.41
CA LEU A 144 -13.03 -4.86 16.32
C LEU A 144 -13.89 -3.60 16.24
N PHE A 145 -15.20 -3.70 16.52
CA PHE A 145 -16.08 -2.53 16.61
C PHE A 145 -15.74 -1.65 17.82
N HIS A 146 -15.33 -2.24 18.94
CA HIS A 146 -14.82 -1.50 20.09
C HIS A 146 -13.43 -0.89 19.85
N ALA A 147 -12.59 -1.55 19.05
CA ALA A 147 -11.26 -1.07 18.67
C ALA A 147 -11.34 0.13 17.71
N SER A 148 -12.27 0.09 16.74
CA SER A 148 -12.47 1.16 15.77
C SER A 148 -13.07 2.44 16.37
N SER A 149 -13.68 2.37 17.56
CA SER A 149 -14.15 3.51 18.35
C SER A 149 -15.04 4.47 17.53
N GLU A 150 -14.79 5.78 17.60
CA GLU A 150 -15.53 6.81 16.86
C GLU A 150 -15.36 6.68 15.34
N ALA A 151 -14.16 6.34 14.86
CA ALA A 151 -13.90 6.17 13.44
C ALA A 151 -14.77 5.06 12.83
N GLY A 152 -14.88 3.92 13.53
CA GLY A 152 -15.74 2.83 13.10
C GLY A 152 -17.20 3.25 13.01
N LYS A 153 -17.73 3.91 14.04
CA LYS A 153 -19.12 4.40 14.07
C LYS A 153 -19.44 5.38 12.94
N LYS A 154 -18.46 6.20 12.54
CA LYS A 154 -18.59 7.12 11.40
C LYS A 154 -18.60 6.40 10.06
N LEU A 155 -17.81 5.33 9.93
CA LEU A 155 -17.59 4.63 8.66
C LEU A 155 -18.63 3.54 8.39
N TYR A 156 -19.08 2.80 9.41
CA TYR A 156 -19.93 1.64 9.26
C TYR A 156 -20.80 1.37 10.50
N THR A 157 -22.10 1.11 10.32
CA THR A 157 -22.97 0.66 11.40
C THR A 157 -23.14 -0.85 11.34
N ARG A 158 -22.98 -1.51 12.50
CA ARG A 158 -23.13 -2.97 12.61
C ARG A 158 -24.54 -3.39 12.18
N GLY A 159 -24.64 -4.38 11.29
CA GLY A 159 -25.88 -4.84 10.68
C GLY A 159 -26.21 -4.19 9.33
N ASP A 160 -25.49 -3.14 8.90
CA ASP A 160 -25.75 -2.46 7.62
C ASP A 160 -25.61 -3.41 6.42
N PHE A 161 -24.72 -4.41 6.50
CA PHE A 161 -24.57 -5.42 5.45
C PHE A 161 -25.86 -6.23 5.30
N ALA A 162 -26.40 -6.76 6.40
CA ALA A 162 -27.65 -7.53 6.39
C ALA A 162 -28.85 -6.68 5.94
N GLU A 163 -28.92 -5.41 6.39
CA GLU A 163 -30.00 -4.48 6.01
C GLU A 163 -29.97 -4.13 4.51
N SER A 164 -28.78 -4.09 3.91
CA SER A 164 -28.61 -3.71 2.50
C SER A 164 -29.23 -4.67 1.49
N LYS A 165 -29.58 -5.90 1.90
CA LYS A 165 -30.10 -6.98 1.05
C LYS A 165 -29.17 -7.38 -0.12
N ILE A 166 -27.90 -7.01 -0.05
CA ILE A 166 -26.90 -7.45 -1.03
C ILE A 166 -26.45 -8.85 -0.62
N SER A 167 -26.74 -9.86 -1.43
CA SER A 167 -26.47 -11.26 -1.11
C SER A 167 -24.98 -11.64 -1.07
N ASN A 168 -24.12 -10.77 -1.60
CA ASN A 168 -22.70 -11.05 -1.77
C ASN A 168 -21.85 -9.96 -1.12
N LEU A 169 -20.98 -10.37 -0.20
CA LEU A 169 -20.02 -9.50 0.49
C LEU A 169 -19.16 -8.70 -0.48
N ASP A 170 -18.61 -9.33 -1.53
CA ASP A 170 -17.78 -8.64 -2.52
C ASP A 170 -18.57 -7.55 -3.25
N GLY A 171 -19.85 -7.82 -3.53
CA GLY A 171 -20.76 -6.87 -4.16
C GLY A 171 -21.07 -5.68 -3.27
N TYR A 172 -21.22 -5.91 -1.96
CA TYR A 172 -21.40 -4.85 -0.97
C TYR A 172 -20.15 -3.98 -0.88
N LEU A 173 -18.98 -4.59 -0.67
CA LEU A 173 -17.71 -3.87 -0.54
C LEU A 173 -17.43 -2.98 -1.76
N LEU A 174 -17.59 -3.51 -2.97
CA LEU A 174 -17.38 -2.76 -4.21
C LEU A 174 -18.38 -1.60 -4.40
N LYS A 175 -19.59 -1.72 -3.85
CA LYS A 175 -20.67 -0.73 -4.03
C LYS A 175 -20.68 0.33 -2.93
N LYS A 176 -20.37 -0.03 -1.70
CA LYS A 176 -20.54 0.80 -0.49
C LYS A 176 -19.24 1.28 0.11
N VAL A 177 -18.16 0.51 0.00
CA VAL A 177 -16.87 0.82 0.64
C VAL A 177 -15.91 1.45 -0.35
N GLY A 178 -15.66 0.76 -1.47
CA GLY A 178 -14.79 1.25 -2.51
C GLY A 178 -14.20 0.13 -3.37
N LEU A 179 -13.28 0.50 -4.25
CA LEU A 179 -12.65 -0.44 -5.17
C LEU A 179 -11.42 -1.06 -4.53
N PHE A 180 -11.31 -2.37 -4.68
CA PHE A 180 -10.23 -3.17 -4.13
C PHE A 180 -9.66 -4.09 -5.23
N PRO A 181 -8.33 -4.17 -5.38
CA PRO A 181 -7.67 -5.03 -6.35
C PRO A 181 -8.17 -6.48 -6.33
N ASP A 182 -8.14 -7.10 -5.14
CA ASP A 182 -8.49 -8.50 -4.95
C ASP A 182 -9.98 -8.77 -5.22
N LEU A 183 -10.88 -7.85 -4.88
CA LEU A 183 -12.32 -8.00 -5.15
C LEU A 183 -12.63 -7.91 -6.64
N LEU A 184 -11.96 -7.02 -7.38
CA LEU A 184 -12.12 -6.92 -8.83
C LEU A 184 -11.59 -8.18 -9.52
N GLU A 185 -10.46 -8.71 -9.08
CA GLU A 185 -9.90 -9.97 -9.57
C GLU A 185 -10.85 -11.15 -9.32
N ARG A 186 -11.38 -11.28 -8.09
CA ARG A 186 -12.40 -12.29 -7.75
C ARG A 186 -13.67 -12.14 -8.59
N LYS A 187 -14.13 -10.91 -8.83
CA LYS A 187 -15.29 -10.64 -9.67
C LYS A 187 -15.08 -11.08 -11.13
N VAL A 188 -13.91 -10.83 -11.70
CA VAL A 188 -13.56 -11.29 -13.05
C VAL A 188 -13.55 -12.82 -13.11
N MET A 189 -12.97 -13.48 -12.11
CA MET A 189 -12.93 -14.94 -12.07
C MET A 189 -14.32 -15.55 -11.96
N ARG A 190 -15.20 -14.97 -11.14
CA ARG A 190 -16.61 -15.39 -11.04
C ARG A 190 -17.34 -15.28 -12.37
N HIS A 191 -17.16 -14.21 -13.12
CA HIS A 191 -17.77 -14.09 -14.46
C HIS A 191 -17.29 -15.18 -15.42
N PHE A 192 -16.02 -15.59 -15.35
CA PHE A 192 -15.56 -16.75 -16.11
C PHE A 192 -16.21 -18.07 -15.66
N GLU A 193 -16.41 -18.26 -14.35
CA GLU A 193 -17.07 -19.45 -13.80
C GLU A 193 -18.55 -19.53 -14.20
N GLU A 194 -19.21 -18.38 -14.30
CA GLU A 194 -20.60 -18.23 -14.78
C GLU A 194 -20.72 -18.35 -16.31
N GLY A 195 -19.60 -18.43 -17.04
CA GLY A 195 -19.57 -18.48 -18.51
C GLY A 195 -19.77 -17.12 -19.19
N ASP A 196 -19.86 -16.03 -18.44
CA ASP A 196 -19.99 -14.67 -18.97
C ASP A 196 -18.61 -14.06 -19.27
N GLN A 197 -18.05 -14.46 -20.41
CA GLN A 197 -16.75 -13.95 -20.85
C GLN A 197 -16.76 -12.45 -21.13
N VAL A 198 -17.87 -11.89 -21.61
CA VAL A 198 -17.95 -10.47 -21.94
C VAL A 198 -17.83 -9.64 -20.66
N SER A 199 -18.57 -9.98 -19.61
CA SER A 199 -18.47 -9.29 -18.32
C SER A 199 -17.10 -9.47 -17.67
N ALA A 200 -16.47 -10.64 -17.83
CA ALA A 200 -15.11 -10.87 -17.37
C ALA A 200 -14.10 -9.92 -18.05
N LEU A 201 -14.17 -9.79 -19.37
CA LEU A 201 -13.31 -8.90 -20.16
C LEU A 201 -13.55 -7.42 -19.87
N VAL A 202 -14.81 -7.00 -19.79
CA VAL A 202 -15.19 -5.62 -19.45
C VAL A 202 -14.69 -5.25 -18.06
N THR A 203 -14.83 -6.16 -17.08
CA THR A 203 -14.35 -5.93 -15.71
C THR A 203 -12.82 -5.91 -15.65
N GLY A 204 -12.14 -6.80 -16.39
CA GLY A 204 -10.67 -6.80 -16.51
C GLY A 204 -10.13 -5.50 -17.12
N GLU A 205 -10.77 -4.99 -18.17
CA GLU A 205 -10.40 -3.70 -18.77
C GLU A 205 -10.67 -2.53 -17.82
N PHE A 206 -11.84 -2.53 -17.15
CA PHE A 206 -12.17 -1.54 -16.13
C PHE A 206 -11.11 -1.48 -15.03
N TYR A 207 -10.60 -2.63 -14.58
CA TYR A 207 -9.57 -2.71 -13.55
C TYR A 207 -8.26 -1.99 -13.95
N THR A 208 -7.93 -1.91 -15.24
CA THR A 208 -6.72 -1.22 -15.73
C THR A 208 -6.85 0.31 -15.83
N LYS A 209 -8.01 0.88 -15.52
CA LYS A 209 -8.20 2.34 -15.55
C LYS A 209 -7.16 3.03 -14.66
N LYS A 210 -6.49 4.03 -15.23
CA LYS A 210 -5.30 4.68 -14.64
C LYS A 210 -5.55 5.30 -13.27
N ASP A 211 -6.78 5.74 -13.03
CA ASP A 211 -7.15 6.51 -11.84
C ASP A 211 -7.63 5.63 -10.69
N LEU A 212 -7.85 4.33 -10.91
CA LEU A 212 -8.33 3.42 -9.87
C LEU A 212 -7.23 3.05 -8.88
N PHE A 213 -6.06 2.66 -9.42
CA PHE A 213 -4.92 2.17 -8.65
C PHE A 213 -3.61 2.78 -9.19
N PRO A 214 -3.40 4.09 -8.98
CA PRO A 214 -2.23 4.78 -9.48
C PRO A 214 -0.94 4.19 -8.90
N GLY A 215 0.07 4.02 -9.75
CA GLY A 215 1.38 3.47 -9.34
C GLY A 215 1.44 1.95 -9.19
N PHE A 216 0.32 1.22 -9.25
CA PHE A 216 0.31 -0.25 -9.15
C PHE A 216 0.26 -0.92 -10.52
N GLY A 217 1.16 -1.89 -10.74
CA GLY A 217 1.25 -2.67 -11.98
C GLY A 217 0.32 -3.90 -12.03
N ARG A 218 -0.13 -4.38 -10.86
CA ARG A 218 -0.97 -5.59 -10.74
C ARG A 218 -2.21 -5.58 -11.65
N PRO A 219 -2.97 -4.48 -11.80
CA PRO A 219 -4.13 -4.47 -12.69
C PRO A 219 -3.79 -4.82 -14.14
N PHE A 220 -2.65 -4.33 -14.64
CA PHE A 220 -2.21 -4.58 -16.01
C PHE A 220 -1.77 -6.03 -16.21
N VAL A 221 -1.03 -6.59 -15.24
CA VAL A 221 -0.61 -8.00 -15.26
C VAL A 221 -1.83 -8.91 -15.22
N PHE A 222 -2.78 -8.63 -14.32
CA PHE A 222 -4.01 -9.43 -14.23
C PHE A 222 -4.84 -9.35 -15.51
N ASN A 223 -5.02 -8.16 -16.08
CA ASN A 223 -5.80 -8.03 -17.31
C ASN A 223 -5.12 -8.76 -18.50
N ALA A 224 -3.79 -8.82 -18.52
CA ALA A 224 -3.06 -9.66 -19.45
C ALA A 224 -3.42 -11.15 -19.26
N GLU A 225 -3.40 -11.66 -18.02
CA GLU A 225 -3.83 -13.03 -17.68
C GLU A 225 -5.29 -13.32 -18.12
N VAL A 226 -6.19 -12.36 -17.92
CA VAL A 226 -7.61 -12.44 -18.33
C VAL A 226 -7.74 -12.58 -19.85
N LEU A 227 -6.99 -11.79 -20.62
CA LEU A 227 -7.00 -11.87 -22.08
C LEU A 227 -6.45 -13.20 -22.60
N LEU A 228 -5.41 -13.75 -21.94
CA LEU A 228 -4.92 -15.10 -22.26
C LEU A 228 -5.98 -16.16 -21.99
N LYS A 229 -6.67 -16.07 -20.85
CA LYS A 229 -7.73 -17.00 -20.46
C LYS A 229 -8.92 -16.95 -21.42
N ALA A 230 -9.26 -15.76 -21.92
CA ALA A 230 -10.28 -15.56 -22.95
C ALA A 230 -9.81 -15.96 -24.37
N HIS A 231 -8.57 -16.44 -24.53
CA HIS A 231 -7.96 -16.78 -25.83
C HIS A 231 -7.91 -15.59 -26.81
N ILE A 232 -7.91 -14.35 -26.30
CA ILE A 232 -7.83 -13.14 -27.10
C ILE A 232 -6.34 -12.79 -27.32
N ARG A 233 -5.89 -12.82 -28.58
CA ARG A 233 -4.51 -12.49 -28.95
C ARG A 233 -4.26 -10.97 -28.89
N GLY A 234 -3.19 -10.59 -28.21
CA GLY A 234 -2.50 -9.30 -28.38
C GLY A 234 -3.17 -8.08 -27.74
N LYS A 235 -2.69 -7.66 -26.56
CA LYS A 235 -2.73 -6.25 -26.12
C LYS A 235 -1.34 -5.85 -25.62
N ARG A 236 -0.91 -4.64 -26.00
CA ARG A 236 0.37 -4.03 -25.60
C ARG A 236 0.07 -2.98 -24.52
N PHE A 237 0.72 -3.08 -23.37
CA PHE A 237 0.58 -2.11 -22.28
C PHE A 237 1.92 -1.44 -21.98
N CYS A 238 2.02 -0.12 -22.19
CA CYS A 238 3.22 0.66 -21.87
C CYS A 238 2.93 1.64 -20.73
N LYS A 239 3.64 1.54 -19.59
CA LYS A 239 3.59 2.54 -18.52
C LYS A 239 4.89 2.56 -17.70
N GLY A 240 5.42 3.75 -17.43
CA GLY A 240 6.54 3.95 -16.48
C GLY A 240 7.90 3.44 -16.94
N GLY A 241 8.16 3.37 -18.26
CA GLY A 241 9.40 2.81 -18.79
C GLY A 241 9.44 1.28 -18.78
N PHE A 242 8.30 0.62 -18.55
CA PHE A 242 8.14 -0.82 -18.76
C PHE A 242 7.02 -1.06 -19.78
N GLU A 243 7.31 -1.95 -20.73
CA GLU A 243 6.37 -2.48 -21.70
C GLU A 243 6.00 -3.92 -21.28
N ILE A 244 4.71 -4.15 -21.06
CA ILE A 244 4.14 -5.48 -20.89
C ILE A 244 3.55 -5.85 -22.25
N THR A 245 4.23 -6.75 -22.95
CA THR A 245 3.75 -7.34 -24.19
C THR A 245 3.33 -8.77 -23.95
N MET A 246 2.13 -9.10 -24.44
CA MET A 246 1.74 -10.50 -24.61
C MET A 246 1.94 -10.90 -26.06
N VAL A 247 2.96 -11.72 -26.29
CA VAL A 247 3.23 -12.39 -27.55
C VAL A 247 3.18 -13.88 -27.28
N ASP A 248 2.36 -14.63 -28.04
CA ASP A 248 2.27 -16.09 -27.99
C ASP A 248 2.12 -16.69 -26.57
N PHE A 249 1.16 -16.18 -25.79
CA PHE A 249 0.84 -16.65 -24.43
C PHE A 249 2.00 -16.53 -23.40
N ARG A 250 3.07 -15.81 -23.73
CA ARG A 250 4.15 -15.45 -22.79
C ARG A 250 4.03 -14.00 -22.35
N LEU A 251 4.08 -13.78 -21.04
CA LEU A 251 4.18 -12.45 -20.46
C LEU A 251 5.63 -11.96 -20.59
N HIS A 252 5.87 -10.97 -21.45
CA HIS A 252 7.15 -10.30 -21.56
C HIS A 252 7.08 -8.95 -20.85
N ILE A 253 7.95 -8.75 -19.84
CA ILE A 253 8.18 -7.46 -19.19
C ILE A 253 9.53 -6.95 -19.71
N SER A 254 9.51 -5.96 -20.59
CA SER A 254 10.72 -5.31 -21.11
C SER A 254 10.83 -3.87 -20.57
N GLY A 255 12.06 -3.40 -20.35
CA GLY A 255 12.30 -1.98 -20.12
C GLY A 255 12.16 -1.22 -21.44
N CYS A 256 11.32 -0.19 -21.46
CA CYS A 256 11.17 0.72 -22.59
C CYS A 256 12.41 1.62 -22.64
N CYS A 257 13.33 1.33 -23.56
CA CYS A 257 14.44 2.22 -23.87
C CYS A 257 13.87 3.47 -24.57
N GLN A 258 14.28 4.66 -24.11
CA GLN A 258 13.67 5.96 -24.39
C GLN A 258 13.93 6.51 -25.81
N TYR A 259 14.06 5.65 -26.83
CA TYR A 259 14.36 6.02 -28.21
C TYR A 259 13.42 5.34 -29.19
N CYS A 260 12.18 5.81 -29.28
CA CYS A 260 11.40 5.74 -30.52
C CYS A 260 10.79 7.12 -30.75
N THR A 261 11.54 7.91 -31.51
CA THR A 261 11.12 9.14 -32.15
C THR A 261 9.76 8.98 -32.83
N VAL A 262 8.88 9.94 -32.58
CA VAL A 262 7.67 10.19 -33.36
C VAL A 262 8.09 10.46 -34.81
N GLY A 263 7.77 9.54 -35.72
CA GLY A 263 7.76 9.79 -37.16
C GLY A 263 6.32 10.08 -37.57
N GLY A 264 6.10 11.21 -38.23
CA GLY A 264 4.81 11.63 -38.78
C GLY A 264 4.41 10.88 -40.05
#